data_AF-A0A4Q7IHR9-F1
#
_entry.id   AF-A0A4Q7IHR9-F1
#
_cell.length_a   1.000
_cell.length_b   1.000
_cell.length_c   1.000
_cell.angle_alpha   90.00
_cell.angle_beta   90.00
_cell.angle_gamma   90.00
#
_symmetry.space_group_name_H-M   'P 1'
#
loop_
_entity.id
_entity.type
_entity.pdbx_description
1 polymer ?
#
loop_
_entity_poly.entity_id
_entity_poly.type
_entity_poly.pdbx_seq_one_letter_code
_entity_poly.pdbx_strand_id
1 'polypeptide(L)'
;MVANSHFQFSLQHQFFDALLDKFSELISAKSLIQLHNPNITMPNKSYSAMKACVYFGGRFYSFEGEGFKTSEAMLVYQNGEMYFGPFKQIKLLLREHNISADFIELASEQTVIPSFKKRKLSLVTAALLQQWFHFGPFGFHGEWLKEMPNYNMGYIERAVLYLDKSLAPNEWLLGYGLQTLIMPTSDATLSVSSLLSRLDICRPICILDAHTPFAYINDIAITQIFDSLESKLTKKFGNKEAFHQLIKEQGGLCNEQLLWLVDVFPNQQFQLHAFNLLNTIEKMITNSSSLGISSIELEDTHPFSLALITYYESLHKTLFQKNSDAIEFDGKYSPIKQSYPIEPLSPLREAYHLAKSYKLHNLEAVLKVSDKKSNNLHTNYILLDRDPSATSTEDLLSLQIIKNFY
;
A
#
# COMPACT_ATOMS: atom_id res chain seq x y z
N MET A 1 4.35 -33.01 -1.07
CA MET A 1 3.04 -32.52 -1.57
C MET A 1 3.12 -31.01 -1.67
N VAL A 2 3.27 -30.48 -2.88
CA VAL A 2 3.31 -29.04 -3.13
C VAL A 2 1.88 -28.54 -3.04
N ALA A 3 1.50 -27.98 -1.89
CA ALA A 3 0.21 -27.33 -1.75
C ALA A 3 0.21 -26.11 -2.68
N ASN A 4 -0.59 -26.17 -3.74
CA ASN A 4 -1.03 -25.00 -4.49
C ASN A 4 -1.89 -24.13 -3.55
N SER A 5 -1.27 -23.36 -2.65
CA SER A 5 -1.97 -22.43 -1.77
C SER A 5 -2.20 -21.11 -2.51
N HIS A 6 -3.16 -21.13 -3.44
CA HIS A 6 -3.72 -19.95 -4.09
C HIS A 6 -4.82 -19.30 -3.23
N PHE A 7 -4.49 -18.92 -2.00
CA PHE A 7 -5.38 -18.12 -1.16
C PHE A 7 -4.69 -16.77 -0.89
N GLN A 8 -5.26 -15.70 -1.44
CA GLN A 8 -4.89 -14.30 -1.23
C GLN A 8 -6.20 -13.54 -0.98
N PHE A 9 -6.31 -12.80 0.13
CA PHE A 9 -7.53 -12.06 0.48
C PHE A 9 -7.64 -10.78 -0.35
N SER A 10 -7.91 -10.89 -1.65
CA SER A 10 -7.95 -9.73 -2.55
C SER A 10 -8.84 -8.61 -2.01
N LEU A 11 -8.38 -7.36 -2.17
CA LEU A 11 -9.17 -6.16 -1.87
C LEU A 11 -10.38 -6.00 -2.81
N GLN A 12 -10.47 -6.83 -3.85
CA GLN A 12 -11.64 -6.98 -4.74
C GLN A 12 -12.65 -8.01 -4.24
N HIS A 13 -12.44 -8.60 -3.06
CA HIS A 13 -13.41 -9.52 -2.47
C HIS A 13 -14.70 -8.78 -2.11
N GLN A 14 -15.86 -9.40 -2.34
CA GLN A 14 -17.20 -8.83 -2.10
C GLN A 14 -17.42 -8.22 -0.70
N PHE A 15 -16.64 -8.66 0.30
CA PHE A 15 -16.63 -8.04 1.62
C PHE A 15 -16.27 -6.56 1.58
N PHE A 16 -15.28 -6.17 0.78
CA PHE A 16 -14.83 -4.79 0.68
C PHE A 16 -15.81 -3.94 -0.13
N ASP A 17 -16.49 -4.51 -1.12
CA ASP A 17 -17.59 -3.83 -1.81
C ASP A 17 -18.74 -3.53 -0.81
N ALA A 18 -19.17 -4.53 -0.05
CA ALA A 18 -20.20 -4.34 0.99
C ALA A 18 -19.75 -3.35 2.08
N LEU A 19 -18.46 -3.33 2.42
CA LEU A 19 -17.89 -2.34 3.32
C LEU A 19 -18.04 -0.93 2.74
N LEU A 20 -17.69 -0.75 1.47
CA LEU A 20 -17.81 0.53 0.76
C LEU A 20 -19.27 0.97 0.60
N ASP A 21 -20.20 0.03 0.41
CA ASP A 21 -21.65 0.30 0.43
C ASP A 21 -22.06 0.90 1.78
N LYS A 22 -21.67 0.27 2.90
CA LYS A 22 -21.93 0.82 4.24
C LYS A 22 -21.34 2.22 4.44
N PHE A 23 -20.12 2.47 3.95
CA PHE A 23 -19.55 3.83 3.98
C PHE A 23 -20.39 4.82 3.17
N SER A 24 -20.88 4.42 2.00
CA SER A 24 -21.70 5.25 1.12
C SER A 24 -23.07 5.60 1.72
N GLU A 25 -23.62 4.71 2.55
CA GLU A 25 -24.86 4.97 3.33
C GLU A 25 -24.64 6.01 4.43
N LEU A 26 -23.45 6.03 5.05
CA LEU A 26 -23.12 6.96 6.13
C LEU A 26 -22.77 8.35 5.61
N ILE A 27 -22.12 8.46 4.45
CA ILE A 27 -21.78 9.73 3.83
C ILE A 27 -21.60 9.61 2.32
N SER A 28 -22.15 10.58 1.57
CA SER A 28 -21.95 10.62 0.12
C SER A 28 -20.52 11.05 -0.24
N ALA A 29 -19.95 10.46 -1.30
CA ALA A 29 -18.65 10.87 -1.83
C ALA A 29 -18.60 12.37 -2.17
N LYS A 30 -19.71 12.92 -2.70
CA LYS A 30 -19.83 14.34 -3.01
C LYS A 30 -19.69 15.21 -1.75
N SER A 31 -20.34 14.82 -0.65
CA SER A 31 -20.25 15.55 0.61
C SER A 31 -18.82 15.53 1.18
N LEU A 32 -18.14 14.37 1.13
CA LEU A 32 -16.73 14.28 1.53
C LEU A 32 -15.84 15.23 0.72
N ILE A 33 -15.97 15.20 -0.60
CA ILE A 33 -15.20 16.06 -1.51
C ILE A 33 -15.44 17.55 -1.22
N GLN A 34 -16.69 17.95 -0.94
CA GLN A 34 -17.02 19.34 -0.65
C GLN A 34 -16.45 19.84 0.68
N LEU A 35 -16.33 18.96 1.68
CA LEU A 35 -15.77 19.29 2.99
C LEU A 35 -14.24 19.23 3.01
N HIS A 36 -13.63 18.70 1.95
CA HIS A 36 -12.19 18.52 1.87
C HIS A 36 -11.48 19.83 1.54
N ASN A 37 -10.52 20.20 2.39
CA ASN A 37 -9.57 21.27 2.13
C ASN A 37 -8.21 20.62 1.86
N PRO A 38 -7.89 20.33 0.59
CA PRO A 38 -6.68 19.59 0.28
C PRO A 38 -5.47 20.42 0.67
N ASN A 39 -4.60 19.87 1.52
CA ASN A 39 -3.27 20.43 1.72
C ASN A 39 -2.43 20.03 0.51
N ILE A 40 -2.62 20.73 -0.60
CA ILE A 40 -1.84 20.51 -1.82
C ILE A 40 -0.43 21.07 -1.60
N THR A 41 0.38 20.35 -0.84
CA THR A 41 1.83 20.43 -0.85
C THR A 41 2.39 19.41 -1.83
N MET A 42 1.82 19.35 -3.04
CA MET A 42 2.65 18.95 -4.17
C MET A 42 3.48 20.18 -4.55
N PRO A 43 4.75 20.01 -4.94
CA PRO A 43 5.47 21.09 -5.58
C PRO A 43 4.79 21.35 -6.93
N ASN A 44 3.75 22.19 -6.94
CA ASN A 44 3.48 23.08 -8.04
C ASN A 44 4.67 24.04 -8.10
N LYS A 45 5.84 23.52 -8.46
CA LYS A 45 6.89 24.37 -8.96
C LYS A 45 6.35 24.84 -10.28
N SER A 46 5.91 26.09 -10.31
CA SER A 46 5.80 26.79 -11.58
C SER A 46 7.17 26.66 -12.24
N TYR A 47 7.26 25.78 -13.24
CA TYR A 47 8.47 25.57 -14.04
C TYR A 47 9.00 26.88 -14.66
N SER A 48 8.19 27.95 -14.64
CA SER A 48 8.52 29.31 -15.05
C SER A 48 9.68 30.00 -14.30
N ALA A 49 10.27 29.39 -13.26
CA ALA A 49 11.38 30.00 -12.51
C ALA A 49 12.65 29.13 -12.33
N MET A 50 12.69 27.90 -12.84
CA MET A 50 13.86 27.03 -12.66
C MET A 50 14.86 27.22 -13.80
N LYS A 51 16.13 27.52 -13.47
CA LYS A 51 17.23 27.43 -14.44
C LYS A 51 17.53 25.96 -14.75
N ALA A 52 18.05 25.69 -15.95
CA ALA A 52 18.51 24.36 -16.28
C ALA A 52 19.62 23.93 -15.30
N CYS A 53 19.71 22.64 -14.99
CA CYS A 53 20.69 22.12 -14.03
C CYS A 53 21.41 20.90 -14.61
N VAL A 54 22.74 20.87 -14.54
CA VAL A 54 23.57 19.72 -14.89
C VAL A 54 24.05 19.04 -13.62
N TYR A 55 23.68 17.78 -13.47
CA TYR A 55 24.19 16.89 -12.42
C TYR A 55 25.32 16.03 -12.99
N PHE A 56 26.43 15.90 -12.27
CA PHE A 56 27.59 15.11 -12.68
C PHE A 56 28.33 14.52 -11.46
N GLY A 57 29.29 13.61 -11.67
CA GLY A 57 30.14 13.06 -10.59
C GLY A 57 29.56 11.80 -9.91
N GLY A 58 28.24 11.63 -9.93
CA GLY A 58 27.55 10.41 -9.48
C GLY A 58 27.36 9.37 -10.58
N ARG A 59 26.51 8.38 -10.31
CA ARG A 59 26.11 7.32 -11.27
C ARG A 59 24.72 7.59 -11.80
N PHE A 60 24.53 7.54 -13.12
CA PHE A 60 23.24 7.86 -13.74
C PHE A 60 22.75 6.67 -14.55
N TYR A 61 21.63 6.08 -14.15
CA TYR A 61 20.98 4.97 -14.86
C TYR A 61 19.73 5.48 -15.57
N SER A 62 19.66 5.27 -16.88
CA SER A 62 18.49 5.60 -17.71
C SER A 62 18.00 4.40 -18.51
N PHE A 63 16.73 4.47 -18.93
CA PHE A 63 16.16 3.52 -19.88
C PHE A 63 16.41 3.98 -21.32
N GLU A 64 17.07 3.15 -22.13
CA GLU A 64 17.19 3.36 -23.58
C GLU A 64 16.87 2.03 -24.29
N GLY A 65 15.77 1.98 -25.05
CA GLY A 65 15.35 0.78 -25.77
C GLY A 65 14.96 -0.39 -24.84
N GLU A 66 15.60 -1.56 -25.02
CA GLU A 66 15.32 -2.76 -24.21
C GLU A 66 16.22 -2.91 -22.97
N GLY A 67 17.12 -1.95 -22.72
CA GLY A 67 18.15 -2.06 -21.68
C GLY A 67 18.39 -0.79 -20.88
N PHE A 68 19.19 -0.94 -19.82
CA PHE A 68 19.65 0.15 -18.98
C PHE A 68 21.00 0.65 -19.47
N LYS A 69 21.20 1.97 -19.40
CA LYS A 69 22.46 2.60 -19.77
C LYS A 69 22.97 3.47 -18.63
N THR A 70 24.28 3.45 -18.46
CA THR A 70 24.98 4.36 -17.55
C THR A 70 25.45 5.60 -18.30
N SER A 71 25.23 6.78 -17.71
CA SER A 71 25.71 8.05 -18.24
C SER A 71 26.61 8.77 -17.22
N GLU A 72 27.44 9.69 -17.70
CA GLU A 72 28.35 10.48 -16.84
C GLU A 72 27.65 11.69 -16.20
N ALA A 73 26.58 12.19 -16.83
CA ALA A 73 25.85 13.36 -16.39
C ALA A 73 24.39 13.34 -16.86
N MET A 74 23.58 14.14 -16.16
CA MET A 74 22.17 14.38 -16.46
C MET A 74 21.91 15.89 -16.51
N LEU A 75 21.30 16.37 -17.58
CA LEU A 75 20.78 17.73 -17.71
C LEU A 75 19.27 17.71 -17.44
N VAL A 76 18.81 18.57 -16.54
CA VAL A 76 17.38 18.83 -16.29
C VAL A 76 17.06 20.23 -16.83
N TYR A 77 16.17 20.30 -17.80
CA TYR A 77 15.70 21.54 -18.40
C TYR A 77 14.68 22.25 -17.52
N GLN A 78 14.40 23.52 -17.85
CA GLN A 78 13.44 24.36 -17.13
C GLN A 78 12.01 23.80 -17.18
N ASN A 79 11.67 23.09 -18.25
CA ASN A 79 10.37 22.44 -18.47
C ASN A 79 10.27 21.03 -17.84
N GLY A 80 11.31 20.57 -17.13
CA GLY A 80 11.36 19.23 -16.54
C GLY A 80 11.94 18.15 -17.45
N GLU A 81 12.23 18.44 -18.72
CA GLU A 81 12.84 17.46 -19.62
C GLU A 81 14.24 17.06 -19.15
N MET A 82 14.54 15.77 -19.20
CA MET A 82 15.81 15.21 -18.74
C MET A 82 16.59 14.61 -19.89
N TYR A 83 17.87 14.98 -19.99
CA TYR A 83 18.79 14.45 -20.99
C TYR A 83 20.00 13.81 -20.30
N PHE A 84 20.32 12.58 -20.69
CA PHE A 84 21.42 11.80 -20.14
C PHE A 84 22.52 11.63 -21.19
N GLY A 85 23.78 11.75 -20.79
CA GLY A 85 24.89 11.50 -21.70
C GLY A 85 26.27 11.79 -21.13
N PRO A 86 27.31 11.72 -21.96
CA PRO A 86 28.66 12.15 -21.60
C PRO A 86 28.68 13.61 -21.19
N PHE A 87 29.44 13.95 -20.15
CA PHE A 87 29.46 15.32 -19.60
C PHE A 87 29.92 16.35 -20.62
N LYS A 88 30.86 15.96 -21.51
CA LYS A 88 31.34 16.81 -22.61
C LYS A 88 30.23 17.14 -23.62
N GLN A 89 29.36 16.18 -23.93
CA GLN A 89 28.27 16.39 -24.90
C GLN A 89 27.21 17.33 -24.32
N ILE A 90 26.85 17.18 -23.05
CA ILE A 90 25.93 18.10 -22.35
C ILE A 90 26.49 19.52 -22.34
N LYS A 91 27.80 19.69 -22.07
CA LYS A 91 28.45 21.01 -22.13
C LYS A 91 28.43 21.63 -23.52
N LEU A 92 28.60 20.83 -24.58
CA LEU A 92 28.50 21.29 -25.96
C LEU A 92 27.07 21.74 -26.28
N LEU A 93 26.08 20.91 -25.97
CA LEU A 93 24.65 21.20 -26.14
C LEU A 93 24.26 22.54 -25.51
N LEU A 94 24.64 22.77 -24.25
CA LEU A 94 24.34 24.03 -23.55
C LEU A 94 24.95 25.24 -24.24
N ARG A 95 26.18 25.11 -24.77
CA ARG A 95 26.85 26.19 -25.50
C ARG A 95 26.21 26.46 -26.86
N GLU A 96 25.93 25.40 -27.63
CA GLU A 96 25.34 25.50 -28.97
C GLU A 96 23.95 26.15 -28.94
N HIS A 97 23.16 25.86 -27.90
CA HIS A 97 21.82 26.40 -27.72
C HIS A 97 21.77 27.64 -26.82
N ASN A 98 22.91 28.20 -26.39
CA ASN A 98 23.00 29.35 -25.47
C ASN A 98 22.15 29.19 -24.18
N ILE A 99 22.11 27.99 -23.63
CA ILE A 99 21.35 27.68 -22.41
C ILE A 99 22.25 27.91 -21.19
N SER A 100 21.81 28.76 -20.27
CA SER A 100 22.44 28.90 -18.95
C SER A 100 21.99 27.76 -18.03
N ALA A 101 22.95 27.05 -17.43
CA ALA A 101 22.66 25.99 -16.47
C ALA A 101 23.56 26.08 -15.21
N ASP A 102 23.01 25.69 -14.07
CA ASP A 102 23.76 25.49 -12.84
C ASP A 102 24.40 24.08 -12.84
N PHE A 103 25.61 23.96 -12.30
CA PHE A 103 26.35 22.69 -12.25
C PHE A 103 26.38 22.17 -10.81
N ILE A 104 25.86 20.96 -10.61
CA ILE A 104 25.74 20.31 -9.31
C ILE A 104 26.56 19.02 -9.35
N GLU A 105 27.64 19.00 -8.59
CA GLU A 105 28.43 17.78 -8.38
C GLU A 105 27.76 16.90 -7.33
N LEU A 106 27.49 15.65 -7.70
CA LEU A 106 27.01 14.61 -6.81
C LEU A 106 28.19 13.84 -6.23
N ALA A 107 27.99 13.26 -5.04
CA ALA A 107 28.99 12.36 -4.47
C ALA A 107 29.14 11.08 -5.32
N SER A 108 30.32 10.48 -5.31
CA SER A 108 30.68 9.35 -6.19
C SER A 108 29.80 8.10 -6.04
N GLU A 109 29.21 7.96 -4.85
CA GLU A 109 28.31 6.89 -4.44
C GLU A 109 26.84 7.20 -4.75
N GLN A 110 26.49 8.48 -4.89
CA GLN A 110 25.13 8.91 -5.17
C GLN A 110 24.71 8.47 -6.56
N THR A 111 23.46 8.04 -6.66
CA THR A 111 22.99 7.32 -7.83
C THR A 111 21.62 7.83 -8.27
N VAL A 112 21.50 8.22 -9.52
CA VAL A 112 20.23 8.56 -10.16
C VAL A 112 19.67 7.32 -10.85
N ILE A 113 18.44 6.94 -10.51
CA ILE A 113 17.70 5.85 -11.14
C ILE A 113 16.30 6.33 -11.53
N PRO A 114 15.62 5.62 -12.44
CA PRO A 114 14.22 5.86 -12.73
C PRO A 114 13.35 5.70 -11.47
N SER A 115 12.36 6.56 -11.32
CA SER A 115 11.38 6.54 -10.23
C SER A 115 10.55 5.26 -10.23
N PHE A 116 9.99 4.91 -9.08
CA PHE A 116 9.18 3.71 -8.92
C PHE A 116 7.74 3.92 -9.40
N LYS A 117 7.12 2.81 -9.83
CA LYS A 117 5.71 2.77 -10.21
C LYS A 117 4.97 1.77 -9.32
N LYS A 118 3.92 2.23 -8.62
CA LYS A 118 3.03 1.32 -7.90
C LYS A 118 1.94 0.84 -8.85
N ARG A 119 1.78 -0.48 -8.96
CA ARG A 119 0.74 -1.08 -9.80
C ARG A 119 -0.37 -1.68 -8.97
N LYS A 120 -1.59 -1.73 -9.51
CA LYS A 120 -2.73 -2.47 -8.97
C LYS A 120 -3.08 -2.07 -7.53
N LEU A 121 -3.16 -0.77 -7.26
CA LEU A 121 -3.54 -0.28 -5.93
C LEU A 121 -5.06 -0.07 -5.85
N SER A 122 -5.73 -0.72 -4.90
CA SER A 122 -7.08 -0.33 -4.47
C SER A 122 -6.99 0.81 -3.45
N LEU A 123 -6.84 2.04 -3.93
CA LEU A 123 -6.45 3.20 -3.12
C LEU A 123 -7.45 3.47 -1.99
N VAL A 124 -8.75 3.43 -2.30
CA VAL A 124 -9.79 3.83 -1.34
C VAL A 124 -9.96 2.76 -0.28
N THR A 125 -10.01 1.49 -0.67
CA THR A 125 -10.08 0.36 0.27
C THR A 125 -8.84 0.29 1.14
N ALA A 126 -7.64 0.49 0.56
CA ALA A 126 -6.40 0.53 1.33
C ALA A 126 -6.39 1.70 2.33
N ALA A 127 -6.88 2.87 1.95
CA ALA A 127 -6.99 4.02 2.85
C ALA A 127 -8.01 3.78 3.99
N LEU A 128 -9.09 3.04 3.75
CA LEU A 128 -10.01 2.63 4.82
C LEU A 128 -9.33 1.69 5.80
N LEU A 129 -8.61 0.68 5.30
CA LEU A 129 -7.91 -0.29 6.15
C LEU A 129 -6.77 0.33 6.94
N GLN A 130 -6.05 1.33 6.40
CA GLN A 130 -4.99 2.05 7.14
C GLN A 130 -5.49 2.81 8.38
N GLN A 131 -6.81 2.96 8.54
CA GLN A 131 -7.40 3.52 9.77
C GLN A 131 -7.60 2.45 10.86
N TRP A 132 -7.51 1.17 10.50
CA TRP A 132 -7.52 0.04 11.44
C TRP A 132 -6.10 -0.28 11.89
N PHE A 133 -5.98 -1.08 12.95
CA PHE A 133 -4.66 -1.48 13.40
C PHE A 133 -4.03 -2.55 12.50
N HIS A 134 -2.80 -2.32 12.04
CA HIS A 134 -2.07 -3.30 11.24
C HIS A 134 -1.37 -4.34 12.13
N PHE A 135 -1.85 -5.58 12.07
CA PHE A 135 -1.31 -6.72 12.81
C PHE A 135 -0.22 -7.48 12.07
N GLY A 136 0.27 -6.99 10.93
CA GLY A 136 1.31 -7.68 10.18
C GLY A 136 2.70 -7.57 10.81
N PRO A 137 3.70 -8.24 10.20
CA PRO A 137 5.04 -8.43 10.75
C PRO A 137 5.93 -7.18 10.71
N PHE A 138 5.37 -6.01 10.40
CA PHE A 138 6.09 -4.76 10.23
C PHE A 138 5.77 -3.74 11.34
N GLY A 139 5.08 -4.15 12.40
CA GLY A 139 4.97 -3.43 13.66
C GLY A 139 4.02 -2.23 13.71
N PHE A 140 4.00 -1.57 14.87
CA PHE A 140 3.08 -0.46 15.22
C PHE A 140 3.27 0.82 14.38
N HIS A 141 4.42 0.97 13.73
CA HIS A 141 4.78 2.12 12.91
C HIS A 141 5.30 1.57 11.60
N GLY A 142 4.65 1.86 10.48
CA GLY A 142 5.05 1.42 9.13
C GLY A 142 6.44 1.88 8.66
N GLU A 143 7.28 2.38 9.58
CA GLU A 143 8.68 2.73 9.39
C GLU A 143 9.64 1.56 9.67
N TRP A 144 9.17 0.41 10.16
CA TRP A 144 10.05 -0.76 10.30
C TRP A 144 10.41 -1.30 8.92
N LEU A 145 11.55 -0.84 8.43
CA LEU A 145 12.21 -1.30 7.22
C LEU A 145 12.70 -2.75 7.34
N LYS A 146 12.63 -3.38 8.52
CA LYS A 146 12.88 -4.82 8.73
C LYS A 146 11.67 -5.52 9.38
N GLU A 147 11.45 -6.79 9.04
CA GLU A 147 10.46 -7.64 9.70
C GLU A 147 10.73 -7.67 11.21
N MET A 148 9.67 -7.55 12.03
CA MET A 148 9.82 -7.57 13.49
C MET A 148 10.40 -8.94 13.90
N PRO A 149 11.55 -8.97 14.61
CA PRO A 149 12.17 -10.23 15.03
C PRO A 149 11.29 -11.06 15.98
N ASN A 150 10.27 -10.42 16.58
CA ASN A 150 9.36 -11.02 17.54
C ASN A 150 7.92 -11.11 17.01
N TYR A 151 7.72 -11.22 15.70
CA TYR A 151 6.40 -11.43 15.12
C TYR A 151 5.87 -12.82 15.47
N ASN A 152 5.12 -12.91 16.58
CA ASN A 152 4.59 -14.15 17.16
C ASN A 152 3.29 -13.88 17.94
N MET A 153 2.69 -14.92 18.52
CA MET A 153 1.44 -14.77 19.29
C MET A 153 1.54 -13.78 20.46
N GLY A 154 2.71 -13.68 21.11
CA GLY A 154 2.93 -12.71 22.18
C GLY A 154 2.93 -11.27 21.67
N TYR A 155 3.33 -11.02 20.41
CA TYR A 155 3.15 -9.70 19.78
C TYR A 155 1.67 -9.39 19.57
N ILE A 156 0.89 -10.34 19.05
CA ILE A 156 -0.55 -10.16 18.84
C ILE A 156 -1.27 -9.88 20.15
N GLU A 157 -0.98 -10.65 21.19
CA GLU A 157 -1.52 -10.44 22.53
C GLU A 157 -1.26 -9.02 23.05
N ARG A 158 0.01 -8.58 23.00
CA ARG A 158 0.39 -7.23 23.46
C ARG A 158 -0.26 -6.13 22.62
N ALA A 159 -0.35 -6.31 21.29
CA ALA A 159 -0.96 -5.33 20.40
C ALA A 159 -2.47 -5.20 20.67
N VAL A 160 -3.18 -6.31 20.84
CA VAL A 160 -4.60 -6.32 21.19
C VAL A 160 -4.83 -5.63 22.55
N LEU A 161 -4.06 -5.97 23.58
CA LEU A 161 -4.17 -5.36 24.92
C LEU A 161 -3.80 -3.87 24.93
N TYR A 162 -2.87 -3.45 24.07
CA TYR A 162 -2.52 -2.04 23.92
C TYR A 162 -3.65 -1.26 23.26
N LEU A 163 -4.24 -1.79 22.20
CA LEU A 163 -5.34 -1.15 21.49
C LEU A 163 -6.58 -0.99 22.35
N ASP A 164 -6.94 -2.01 23.12
CA ASP A 164 -8.08 -1.99 24.04
C ASP A 164 -8.04 -0.77 25.00
N LYS A 165 -6.83 -0.37 25.43
CA LYS A 165 -6.63 0.80 26.30
C LYS A 165 -6.72 2.15 25.58
N SER A 166 -6.55 2.17 24.27
CA SER A 166 -6.51 3.40 23.45
C SER A 166 -7.87 3.77 22.84
N LEU A 167 -8.79 2.80 22.73
CA LEU A 167 -10.07 2.96 22.06
C LEU A 167 -11.17 3.48 23.00
N ALA A 168 -12.07 4.29 22.46
CA ALA A 168 -13.23 4.80 23.20
C ALA A 168 -14.20 3.67 23.60
N PRO A 169 -15.04 3.84 24.64
CA PRO A 169 -15.83 2.74 25.22
C PRO A 169 -16.76 1.96 24.26
N ASN A 170 -17.21 2.57 23.16
CA ASN A 170 -18.13 1.96 22.19
C ASN A 170 -17.46 1.57 20.87
N GLU A 171 -16.14 1.69 20.77
CA GLU A 171 -15.40 1.33 19.57
C GLU A 171 -15.04 -0.14 19.56
N TRP A 172 -15.21 -0.76 18.40
CA TRP A 172 -14.67 -2.09 18.12
C TRP A 172 -13.15 -2.00 17.96
N LEU A 173 -12.46 -3.05 18.38
CA LEU A 173 -11.05 -3.23 18.04
C LEU A 173 -10.98 -3.84 16.65
N LEU A 174 -10.65 -3.00 15.67
CA LEU A 174 -10.55 -3.38 14.27
C LEU A 174 -9.09 -3.47 13.87
N GLY A 175 -8.74 -4.56 13.19
CA GLY A 175 -7.40 -4.78 12.68
C GLY A 175 -7.36 -5.56 11.36
N TYR A 176 -6.22 -5.50 10.69
CA TYR A 176 -6.00 -6.15 9.41
C TYR A 176 -4.54 -6.56 9.24
N GLY A 177 -4.24 -7.32 8.18
CA GLY A 177 -2.86 -7.63 7.80
C GLY A 177 -2.19 -8.69 8.65
N LEU A 178 -2.94 -9.42 9.48
CA LEU A 178 -2.41 -10.52 10.28
C LEU A 178 -1.92 -11.65 9.35
N GLN A 179 -0.63 -11.93 9.40
CA GLN A 179 -0.01 -13.01 8.61
C GLN A 179 0.24 -14.23 9.49
N THR A 180 -0.76 -15.07 9.67
CA THR A 180 -0.63 -16.27 10.53
C THR A 180 0.33 -17.32 9.95
N LEU A 181 0.44 -17.39 8.62
CA LEU A 181 1.27 -18.36 7.89
C LEU A 181 2.77 -18.23 8.13
N ILE A 182 3.25 -17.04 8.50
CA ILE A 182 4.69 -16.78 8.73
C ILE A 182 5.03 -16.71 10.22
N MET A 183 4.04 -16.80 11.11
CA MET A 183 4.32 -16.81 12.54
C MET A 183 5.05 -18.11 12.91
N PRO A 184 6.13 -18.04 13.71
CA PRO A 184 6.84 -19.23 14.14
C PRO A 184 5.90 -20.10 14.98
N THR A 185 5.67 -21.32 14.52
CA THR A 185 5.00 -22.37 15.28
C THR A 185 5.94 -22.80 16.41
N SER A 186 5.63 -22.41 17.65
CA SER A 186 6.23 -23.04 18.83
C SER A 186 5.38 -24.25 19.24
N ASP A 187 5.98 -25.28 19.83
CA ASP A 187 5.33 -26.56 20.15
C ASP A 187 4.14 -26.48 21.16
N ALA A 188 3.79 -25.28 21.63
CA ALA A 188 2.69 -25.01 22.57
C ALA A 188 1.63 -24.02 22.01
N THR A 189 1.51 -23.88 20.69
CA THR A 189 0.76 -22.78 20.04
C THR A 189 -0.73 -22.74 20.38
N LEU A 190 -1.14 -21.73 21.15
CA LEU A 190 -2.49 -21.18 21.07
C LEU A 190 -2.75 -20.66 19.66
N SER A 191 -3.90 -21.01 19.08
CA SER A 191 -4.41 -20.33 17.89
C SER A 191 -4.76 -18.87 18.23
N VAL A 192 -4.80 -17.99 17.21
CA VAL A 192 -5.28 -16.60 17.38
C VAL A 192 -6.67 -16.58 17.98
N SER A 193 -7.57 -17.47 17.53
CA SER A 193 -8.91 -17.60 18.11
C SER A 193 -8.89 -17.94 19.60
N SER A 194 -8.05 -18.88 20.00
CA SER A 194 -7.91 -19.29 21.40
C SER A 194 -7.28 -18.18 22.26
N LEU A 195 -6.38 -17.38 21.67
CA LEU A 195 -5.83 -16.19 22.31
C LEU A 195 -6.95 -15.17 22.56
N LEU A 196 -7.70 -14.77 21.53
CA LEU A 196 -8.76 -13.77 21.65
C LEU A 196 -9.84 -14.15 22.67
N SER A 197 -10.18 -15.44 22.79
CA SER A 197 -11.15 -15.92 23.78
C SER A 197 -10.64 -15.92 25.22
N ARG A 198 -9.32 -15.86 25.44
CA ARG A 198 -8.70 -15.84 26.77
C ARG A 198 -8.42 -14.44 27.29
N LEU A 199 -8.41 -13.44 26.41
CA LEU A 199 -8.17 -12.06 26.80
C LEU A 199 -9.44 -11.51 27.48
N ASP A 200 -9.26 -10.91 28.65
CA ASP A 200 -10.32 -10.24 29.39
C ASP A 200 -10.61 -8.86 28.76
N ILE A 201 -11.19 -8.87 27.57
CA ILE A 201 -11.49 -7.68 26.77
C ILE A 201 -13.00 -7.55 26.62
N CYS A 202 -13.56 -6.48 27.18
CA CYS A 202 -15.00 -6.21 27.23
C CYS A 202 -15.52 -5.47 25.99
N ARG A 203 -14.91 -5.66 24.81
CA ARG A 203 -15.37 -5.08 23.55
C ARG A 203 -15.27 -6.08 22.39
N PRO A 204 -16.03 -5.91 21.31
CA PRO A 204 -15.88 -6.71 20.11
C PRO A 204 -14.49 -6.52 19.45
N ILE A 205 -13.93 -7.63 18.97
CA ILE A 205 -12.65 -7.67 18.26
C ILE A 205 -12.88 -8.25 16.87
N CYS A 206 -12.29 -7.64 15.83
CA CYS A 206 -12.24 -8.19 14.48
C CYS A 206 -10.86 -7.94 13.85
N ILE A 207 -10.13 -9.01 13.53
CA ILE A 207 -8.81 -8.93 12.90
C ILE A 207 -8.86 -9.71 11.58
N LEU A 208 -8.67 -9.01 10.45
CA LEU A 208 -8.60 -9.63 9.13
C LEU A 208 -7.24 -10.29 8.91
N ASP A 209 -7.27 -11.54 8.42
CA ASP A 209 -6.07 -12.23 7.93
C ASP A 209 -5.57 -11.56 6.64
N ALA A 210 -4.26 -11.62 6.39
CA ALA A 210 -3.66 -11.06 5.19
C ALA A 210 -3.76 -12.00 3.98
N HIS A 211 -3.83 -13.31 4.18
CA HIS A 211 -3.69 -14.26 3.09
C HIS A 211 -5.02 -14.90 2.71
N THR A 212 -5.93 -15.04 3.65
CA THR A 212 -7.21 -15.73 3.43
C THR A 212 -8.37 -14.79 3.72
N PRO A 213 -9.51 -14.93 3.01
CA PRO A 213 -10.74 -14.20 3.32
C PRO A 213 -11.29 -14.72 4.66
N PHE A 214 -10.64 -14.30 5.75
CA PHE A 214 -10.87 -14.79 7.10
C PHE A 214 -10.76 -13.64 8.11
N ALA A 215 -11.63 -13.66 9.11
CA ALA A 215 -11.60 -12.71 10.22
C ALA A 215 -11.60 -13.45 11.56
N TYR A 216 -10.61 -13.16 12.39
CA TYR A 216 -10.56 -13.60 13.78
C TYR A 216 -11.43 -12.66 14.62
N ILE A 217 -12.41 -13.23 15.33
CA ILE A 217 -13.35 -12.48 16.16
C ILE A 217 -13.50 -13.12 17.55
N ASN A 218 -13.85 -12.33 18.56
CA ASN A 218 -14.11 -12.81 19.92
C ASN A 218 -15.60 -13.11 20.17
N ASP A 219 -15.91 -13.71 21.32
CA ASP A 219 -17.27 -14.12 21.69
C ASP A 219 -18.28 -12.95 21.71
N ILE A 220 -17.83 -11.74 22.04
CA ILE A 220 -18.69 -10.54 22.04
C ILE A 220 -19.10 -10.19 20.61
N ALA A 221 -18.17 -10.20 19.65
CA ALA A 221 -18.48 -9.97 18.24
C ALA A 221 -19.41 -11.07 17.67
N ILE A 222 -19.17 -12.34 18.01
CA ILE A 222 -20.04 -13.46 17.60
C ILE A 222 -21.48 -13.23 18.10
N THR A 223 -21.62 -12.84 19.37
CA THR A 223 -22.90 -12.52 19.99
C THR A 223 -23.62 -11.40 19.22
N GLN A 224 -22.93 -10.30 18.94
CA GLN A 224 -23.52 -9.15 18.25
C GLN A 224 -23.96 -9.49 16.82
N ILE A 225 -23.18 -10.30 16.09
CA ILE A 225 -23.56 -10.82 14.78
C ILE A 225 -24.86 -11.63 14.86
N PHE A 226 -24.94 -12.55 15.84
CA PHE A 226 -26.13 -13.37 16.00
C PHE A 226 -27.36 -12.51 16.29
N ASP A 227 -27.26 -11.60 17.25
CA ASP A 227 -28.38 -10.78 17.71
C ASP A 227 -28.88 -9.84 16.59
N SER A 228 -27.97 -9.28 15.77
CA SER A 228 -28.36 -8.42 14.65
C SER A 228 -29.00 -9.18 13.47
N LEU A 229 -28.67 -10.45 13.29
CA LEU A 229 -29.14 -11.28 12.18
C LEU A 229 -30.01 -12.44 12.66
N GLU A 230 -30.61 -12.31 13.84
CA GLU A 230 -31.24 -13.40 14.59
C GLU A 230 -32.25 -14.17 13.73
N SER A 231 -33.14 -13.47 13.02
CA SER A 231 -34.16 -14.11 12.18
C SER A 231 -33.57 -14.95 11.03
N LYS A 232 -32.44 -14.52 10.45
CA LYS A 232 -31.75 -15.19 9.34
C LYS A 232 -30.90 -16.34 9.85
N LEU A 233 -30.18 -16.13 10.96
CA LEU A 233 -29.25 -17.11 11.51
C LEU A 233 -29.99 -18.20 12.29
N THR A 234 -31.07 -17.89 13.00
CA THR A 234 -31.93 -18.90 13.65
C THR A 234 -32.52 -19.86 12.61
N LYS A 235 -32.96 -19.36 11.45
CA LYS A 235 -33.43 -20.24 10.35
C LYS A 235 -32.33 -21.16 9.81
N LYS A 236 -31.07 -20.72 9.81
CA LYS A 236 -29.93 -21.46 9.25
C LYS A 236 -29.29 -22.42 10.24
N PHE A 237 -29.21 -22.05 11.51
CA PHE A 237 -28.45 -22.75 12.57
C PHE A 237 -29.31 -23.27 13.72
N GLY A 238 -30.61 -22.95 13.76
CA GLY A 238 -31.56 -23.38 14.77
C GLY A 238 -31.53 -22.55 16.06
N ASN A 239 -30.35 -22.29 16.62
CA ASN A 239 -30.18 -21.47 17.84
C ASN A 239 -28.81 -20.77 17.89
N LYS A 240 -28.63 -19.93 18.92
CA LYS A 240 -27.42 -19.14 19.15
C LYS A 240 -26.22 -20.02 19.50
N GLU A 241 -26.42 -21.06 20.31
CA GLU A 241 -25.37 -21.96 20.76
C GLU A 241 -24.72 -22.72 19.60
N ALA A 242 -25.53 -23.24 18.68
CA ALA A 242 -25.05 -23.93 17.48
C ALA A 242 -24.26 -22.99 16.56
N PHE A 243 -24.72 -21.74 16.41
CA PHE A 243 -23.98 -20.71 15.68
C PHE A 243 -22.63 -20.41 16.36
N HIS A 244 -22.63 -20.15 17.66
CA HIS A 244 -21.41 -19.89 18.43
C HIS A 244 -20.41 -21.04 18.33
N GLN A 245 -20.88 -22.28 18.47
CA GLN A 245 -20.05 -23.46 18.37
C GLN A 245 -19.38 -23.57 16.99
N LEU A 246 -20.15 -23.37 15.90
CA LEU A 246 -19.61 -23.39 14.54
C LEU A 246 -18.49 -22.36 14.35
N ILE A 247 -18.73 -21.10 14.77
CA ILE A 247 -17.72 -20.04 14.61
C ILE A 247 -16.47 -20.32 15.45
N LYS A 248 -16.63 -20.88 16.66
CA LYS A 248 -15.51 -21.31 17.50
C LYS A 248 -14.71 -22.45 16.88
N GLU A 249 -15.38 -23.46 16.31
CA GLU A 249 -14.74 -24.57 15.61
C GLU A 249 -13.98 -24.10 14.36
N GLN A 250 -14.51 -23.10 13.64
CA GLN A 250 -13.84 -22.45 12.52
C GLN A 250 -12.69 -21.54 12.96
N GLY A 251 -12.69 -21.08 14.21
CA GLY A 251 -11.75 -20.10 14.74
C GLY A 251 -12.03 -18.66 14.31
N GLY A 252 -13.19 -18.38 13.72
CA GLY A 252 -13.53 -17.07 13.14
C GLY A 252 -14.51 -17.18 11.98
N LEU A 253 -14.62 -16.11 11.20
CA LEU A 253 -15.49 -16.02 10.01
C LEU A 253 -14.68 -16.25 8.73
N CYS A 254 -15.23 -16.97 7.77
CA CYS A 254 -14.61 -17.21 6.47
C CYS A 254 -15.50 -16.82 5.27
N ASN A 255 -14.87 -16.39 4.17
CA ASN A 255 -15.49 -16.10 2.88
C ASN A 255 -16.72 -15.16 2.99
N GLU A 256 -17.90 -15.63 2.58
CA GLU A 256 -19.14 -14.84 2.59
C GLU A 256 -19.64 -14.52 4.01
N GLN A 257 -19.22 -15.27 5.03
CA GLN A 257 -19.57 -14.98 6.41
C GLN A 257 -19.01 -13.61 6.87
N LEU A 258 -17.95 -13.12 6.22
CA LEU A 258 -17.41 -11.79 6.46
C LEU A 258 -18.44 -10.68 6.22
N LEU A 259 -19.42 -10.91 5.33
CA LEU A 259 -20.49 -9.94 5.07
C LEU A 259 -21.34 -9.67 6.32
N TRP A 260 -21.43 -10.61 7.25
CA TRP A 260 -22.18 -10.42 8.51
C TRP A 260 -21.54 -9.37 9.42
N LEU A 261 -20.25 -9.10 9.26
CA LEU A 261 -19.57 -8.04 10.00
C LEU A 261 -20.06 -6.66 9.56
N VAL A 262 -20.32 -6.49 8.26
CA VAL A 262 -20.75 -5.20 7.69
C VAL A 262 -22.03 -4.75 8.37
N ASP A 263 -22.99 -5.64 8.57
CA ASP A 263 -24.27 -5.32 9.21
C ASP A 263 -24.10 -4.81 10.65
N VAL A 264 -23.13 -5.34 11.39
CA VAL A 264 -22.97 -5.07 12.83
C VAL A 264 -21.91 -4.06 13.19
N PHE A 265 -21.05 -3.66 12.24
CA PHE A 265 -20.01 -2.69 12.53
C PHE A 265 -20.60 -1.36 13.06
N PRO A 266 -19.93 -0.72 14.05
CA PRO A 266 -20.46 0.45 14.73
C PRO A 266 -20.50 1.68 13.82
N ASN A 267 -21.70 2.20 13.57
CA ASN A 267 -21.92 3.33 12.65
C ASN A 267 -21.13 4.59 13.06
N GLN A 268 -21.01 4.89 14.35
CA GLN A 268 -20.27 6.09 14.80
C GLN A 268 -18.77 6.00 14.48
N GLN A 269 -18.14 4.85 14.72
CA GLN A 269 -16.73 4.62 14.39
C GLN A 269 -16.51 4.67 12.88
N PHE A 270 -17.41 4.07 12.10
CA PHE A 270 -17.33 4.10 10.64
C PHE A 270 -17.58 5.50 10.06
N GLN A 271 -18.46 6.29 10.66
CA GLN A 271 -18.67 7.67 10.28
C GLN A 271 -17.39 8.50 10.50
N LEU A 272 -16.70 8.29 11.63
CA LEU A 272 -15.38 8.89 11.87
C LEU A 272 -14.35 8.46 10.82
N HIS A 273 -14.31 7.16 10.49
CA HIS A 273 -13.42 6.67 9.44
C HIS A 273 -13.71 7.30 8.07
N ALA A 274 -14.99 7.54 7.77
CA ALA A 274 -15.41 8.16 6.53
C ALA A 274 -14.91 9.61 6.44
N PHE A 275 -15.02 10.37 7.53
CA PHE A 275 -14.52 11.75 7.61
C PHE A 275 -12.99 11.84 7.47
N ASN A 276 -12.26 10.83 7.95
CA ASN A 276 -10.80 10.79 7.88
C ASN A 276 -10.25 10.21 6.56
N LEU A 277 -11.12 9.68 5.69
CA LEU A 277 -10.73 8.94 4.50
C LEU A 277 -9.85 9.76 3.55
N LEU A 278 -10.26 10.98 3.20
CA LEU A 278 -9.52 11.83 2.27
C LEU A 278 -8.15 12.23 2.84
N ASN A 279 -8.08 12.60 4.11
CA ASN A 279 -6.82 12.87 4.80
C ASN A 279 -5.89 11.64 4.80
N THR A 280 -6.46 10.44 4.90
CA THR A 280 -5.68 9.19 4.84
C THR A 280 -5.14 8.94 3.44
N ILE A 281 -5.95 9.18 2.40
CA ILE A 281 -5.50 9.11 1.00
C ILE A 281 -4.38 10.13 0.74
N GLU A 282 -4.49 11.37 1.21
CA GLU A 282 -3.44 12.38 1.06
C GLU A 282 -2.12 11.96 1.72
N LYS A 283 -2.19 11.38 2.93
CA LYS A 283 -1.01 10.81 3.60
C LYS A 283 -0.41 9.68 2.78
N MET A 284 -1.21 8.78 2.24
CA MET A 284 -0.73 7.69 1.38
C MET A 284 -0.01 8.22 0.13
N ILE A 285 -0.57 9.24 -0.53
CA ILE A 285 0.03 9.89 -1.70
C ILE A 285 1.37 10.53 -1.31
N THR A 286 1.39 11.29 -0.21
CA THR A 286 2.59 11.99 0.28
C THR A 286 3.70 10.99 0.63
N ASN A 287 3.35 9.93 1.37
CA ASN A 287 4.29 8.86 1.72
C ASN A 287 4.81 8.15 0.48
N SER A 288 3.95 7.88 -0.50
CA SER A 288 4.36 7.26 -1.78
C SER A 288 5.38 8.12 -2.53
N SER A 289 5.14 9.43 -2.61
CA SER A 289 6.09 10.38 -3.22
C SER A 289 7.43 10.42 -2.48
N SER A 290 7.42 10.36 -1.15
CA SER A 290 8.65 10.30 -0.33
C SER A 290 9.45 9.01 -0.56
N LEU A 291 8.76 7.93 -0.94
CA LEU A 291 9.34 6.63 -1.30
C LEU A 291 9.75 6.56 -2.79
N GLY A 292 9.73 7.68 -3.52
CA GLY A 292 10.17 7.74 -4.91
C GLY A 292 9.17 7.17 -5.90
N ILE A 293 7.91 6.98 -5.47
CA ILE A 293 6.83 6.58 -6.37
C ILE A 293 6.35 7.82 -7.11
N SER A 294 6.47 7.81 -8.43
CA SER A 294 6.03 8.91 -9.28
C SER A 294 4.76 8.60 -10.07
N SER A 295 4.30 7.36 -10.03
CA SER A 295 3.11 6.90 -10.76
C SER A 295 2.43 5.75 -10.03
N ILE A 296 1.09 5.80 -9.99
CA ILE A 296 0.21 4.81 -9.36
C ILE A 296 -0.82 4.36 -10.40
N GLU A 297 -0.86 3.07 -10.69
CA GLU A 297 -1.95 2.42 -11.44
C GLU A 297 -3.00 1.90 -10.43
N LEU A 298 -4.23 2.35 -10.61
CA LEU A 298 -5.35 2.03 -9.73
C LEU A 298 -6.14 0.82 -10.24
N GLU A 299 -6.79 0.11 -9.32
CA GLU A 299 -7.69 -1.02 -9.65
C GLU A 299 -9.05 -0.97 -8.92
N ASP A 300 -9.38 0.13 -8.25
CA ASP A 300 -10.69 0.31 -7.63
C ASP A 300 -11.79 0.33 -8.70
N THR A 301 -12.87 -0.42 -8.46
CA THR A 301 -14.02 -0.55 -9.38
C THR A 301 -15.32 -0.03 -8.76
N HIS A 302 -15.39 0.09 -7.44
CA HIS A 302 -16.60 0.46 -6.73
C HIS A 302 -17.04 1.91 -7.00
N PRO A 303 -18.34 2.21 -7.23
CA PRO A 303 -18.81 3.56 -7.56
C PRO A 303 -18.39 4.65 -6.57
N PHE A 304 -18.46 4.35 -5.28
CA PHE A 304 -17.99 5.27 -4.23
C PHE A 304 -16.49 5.58 -4.38
N SER A 305 -15.66 4.56 -4.63
CA SER A 305 -14.22 4.72 -4.81
C SER A 305 -13.88 5.51 -6.07
N LEU A 306 -14.55 5.20 -7.18
CA LEU A 306 -14.36 5.89 -8.47
C LEU A 306 -14.65 7.39 -8.37
N ALA A 307 -15.65 7.80 -7.57
CA ALA A 307 -15.94 9.21 -7.34
C ALA A 307 -14.78 9.94 -6.63
N LEU A 308 -14.17 9.31 -5.62
CA LEU A 308 -13.03 9.87 -4.91
C LEU A 308 -11.76 9.88 -5.76
N ILE A 309 -11.54 8.82 -6.55
CA ILE A 309 -10.41 8.74 -7.49
C ILE A 309 -10.51 9.83 -8.53
N THR A 310 -11.68 10.05 -9.13
CA THR A 310 -11.89 11.13 -10.11
C THR A 310 -11.53 12.50 -9.52
N TYR A 311 -11.86 12.72 -8.25
CA TYR A 311 -11.44 13.92 -7.53
C TYR A 311 -9.91 14.03 -7.42
N TYR A 312 -9.22 12.98 -6.97
CA TYR A 312 -7.75 13.01 -6.85
C TYR A 312 -7.01 13.03 -8.20
N GLU A 313 -7.53 12.40 -9.25
CA GLU A 313 -7.01 12.54 -10.62
C GLU A 313 -7.04 14.00 -11.09
N SER A 314 -8.10 14.74 -10.73
CA SER A 314 -8.22 16.16 -11.07
C SER A 314 -7.17 17.03 -10.36
N LEU A 315 -6.76 16.62 -9.15
CA LEU A 315 -5.75 17.30 -8.34
C LEU A 315 -4.31 16.88 -8.69
N HIS A 316 -4.10 15.62 -9.06
CA HIS A 316 -2.78 15.00 -9.27
C HIS A 316 -2.67 14.33 -10.65
N LYS A 317 -2.81 15.13 -11.71
CA LYS A 317 -2.87 14.65 -13.11
C LYS A 317 -1.69 13.75 -13.55
N THR A 318 -0.53 13.88 -12.93
CA THR A 318 0.69 13.13 -13.29
C THR A 318 0.91 11.88 -12.45
N LEU A 319 0.34 11.82 -11.24
CA LEU A 319 0.55 10.71 -10.31
C LEU A 319 -0.33 9.51 -10.66
N PHE A 320 -1.57 9.74 -11.05
CA PHE A 320 -2.52 8.67 -11.36
C PHE A 320 -2.53 8.40 -12.86
N GLN A 321 -2.25 7.16 -13.23
CA GLN A 321 -2.38 6.70 -14.61
C GLN A 321 -3.59 5.78 -14.73
N LYS A 322 -4.51 6.13 -15.64
CA LYS A 322 -5.57 5.21 -16.05
C LYS A 322 -4.92 4.04 -16.78
N ASN A 323 -5.20 2.83 -16.34
CA ASN A 323 -4.95 1.66 -17.16
C ASN A 323 -5.81 1.79 -18.42
N SER A 324 -5.19 2.02 -19.57
CA SER A 324 -5.85 1.94 -20.88
C SER A 324 -6.35 0.53 -21.21
N ASP A 325 -5.90 -0.46 -20.43
CA ASP A 325 -6.29 -1.87 -20.55
C ASP A 325 -7.38 -2.24 -19.53
N ALA A 326 -8.19 -1.28 -19.06
CA ALA A 326 -9.43 -1.59 -18.37
C ALA A 326 -10.36 -2.30 -19.37
N ILE A 327 -10.22 -3.63 -19.40
CA ILE A 327 -11.04 -4.58 -20.14
C ILE A 327 -12.51 -4.20 -19.95
N GLU A 328 -13.23 -4.00 -21.05
CA GLU A 328 -14.68 -3.93 -21.05
C GLU A 328 -15.23 -5.08 -20.21
N PHE A 329 -16.06 -4.73 -19.23
CA PHE A 329 -16.66 -5.66 -18.28
C PHE A 329 -17.58 -6.65 -19.02
N ASP A 330 -17.03 -7.78 -19.50
CA ASP A 330 -17.78 -8.96 -19.95
C ASP A 330 -17.75 -10.01 -18.84
N GLY A 331 -18.50 -9.77 -17.76
CA GLY A 331 -19.17 -10.76 -16.88
C GLY A 331 -18.49 -12.07 -16.44
N LYS A 332 -17.19 -12.26 -16.68
CA LYS A 332 -16.46 -13.51 -16.49
C LYS A 332 -15.19 -13.23 -15.71
N TYR A 333 -15.31 -13.45 -14.40
CA TYR A 333 -14.18 -13.53 -13.48
C TYR A 333 -13.12 -14.49 -14.04
N SER A 334 -11.98 -13.94 -14.42
CA SER A 334 -10.73 -14.70 -14.44
C SER A 334 -9.98 -14.37 -13.15
N PRO A 335 -9.57 -15.36 -12.33
CA PRO A 335 -8.82 -15.08 -11.12
C PRO A 335 -7.44 -14.52 -11.49
N ILE A 336 -7.29 -13.21 -11.40
CA ILE A 336 -5.99 -12.55 -11.45
C ILE A 336 -5.29 -12.89 -10.12
N LYS A 337 -4.14 -13.57 -10.21
CA LYS A 337 -3.26 -13.78 -9.05
C LYS A 337 -2.78 -12.40 -8.55
N GLN A 338 -3.08 -12.05 -7.29
CA GLN A 338 -2.70 -10.78 -6.65
C GLN A 338 -2.05 -11.02 -5.29
N SER A 339 -0.74 -10.73 -5.20
CA SER A 339 0.13 -10.84 -4.03
C SER A 339 -0.17 -9.82 -2.92
N TYR A 340 -0.04 -10.28 -1.67
CA TYR A 340 -0.01 -9.44 -0.45
C TYR A 340 1.41 -8.98 -0.07
N PRO A 341 1.58 -7.96 0.81
CA PRO A 341 0.54 -7.35 1.65
C PRO A 341 0.28 -5.85 1.48
N ILE A 342 -0.87 -5.44 2.03
CA ILE A 342 -1.62 -4.16 1.98
C ILE A 342 -0.83 -2.90 2.42
N GLU A 343 0.43 -3.03 2.82
CA GLU A 343 1.28 -1.85 2.91
C GLU A 343 1.83 -1.50 1.53
N PRO A 344 2.06 -0.22 1.20
CA PRO A 344 3.05 0.08 0.18
C PRO A 344 4.38 -0.42 0.74
N LEU A 345 4.71 -1.71 0.50
CA LEU A 345 6.07 -2.16 0.65
C LEU A 345 6.90 -1.14 -0.11
N SER A 346 7.82 -0.49 0.61
CA SER A 346 8.76 0.43 -0.02
C SER A 346 9.26 -0.25 -1.30
N PRO A 347 9.32 0.43 -2.45
CA PRO A 347 9.83 -0.18 -3.68
C PRO A 347 11.21 -0.83 -3.48
N LEU A 348 12.03 -0.28 -2.56
CA LEU A 348 13.30 -0.86 -2.13
C LEU A 348 13.14 -2.20 -1.42
N ARG A 349 12.05 -2.41 -0.69
CA ARG A 349 11.71 -3.70 -0.09
C ARG A 349 11.24 -4.72 -1.11
N GLU A 350 10.43 -4.31 -2.08
CA GLU A 350 10.08 -5.18 -3.22
C GLU A 350 11.35 -5.62 -3.96
N ALA A 351 12.26 -4.67 -4.21
CA ALA A 351 13.57 -4.95 -4.80
C ALA A 351 14.43 -5.90 -3.92
N TYR A 352 14.45 -5.72 -2.59
CA TYR A 352 15.14 -6.61 -1.65
C TYR A 352 14.65 -8.04 -1.77
N HIS A 353 13.33 -8.24 -1.73
CA HIS A 353 12.74 -9.57 -1.85
C HIS A 353 13.01 -10.18 -3.23
N LEU A 354 12.98 -9.39 -4.30
CA LEU A 354 13.33 -9.85 -5.64
C LEU A 354 14.79 -10.29 -5.72
N ALA A 355 15.73 -9.49 -5.20
CA ALA A 355 17.15 -9.84 -5.14
C ALA A 355 17.39 -11.14 -4.37
N LYS A 356 16.80 -11.25 -3.17
CA LYS A 356 16.93 -12.42 -2.29
C LYS A 356 16.32 -13.70 -2.90
N SER A 357 15.11 -13.59 -3.45
CA SER A 357 14.33 -14.77 -3.88
C SER A 357 14.73 -15.26 -5.26
N TYR A 358 15.08 -14.34 -6.17
CA TYR A 358 15.42 -14.66 -7.55
C TYR A 358 16.93 -14.59 -7.84
N LYS A 359 17.77 -14.35 -6.81
CA LYS A 359 19.23 -14.20 -6.93
C LYS A 359 19.64 -13.16 -7.99
N LEU A 360 18.85 -12.10 -8.11
CA LEU A 360 19.17 -10.97 -9.00
C LEU A 360 20.26 -10.10 -8.36
N HIS A 361 21.03 -9.39 -9.17
CA HIS A 361 21.86 -8.31 -8.64
C HIS A 361 20.95 -7.22 -8.05
N ASN A 362 21.40 -6.57 -6.97
CA ASN A 362 20.60 -5.56 -6.25
C ASN A 362 20.12 -4.43 -7.17
N LEU A 363 21.00 -3.91 -8.02
CA LEU A 363 20.66 -2.90 -9.01
C LEU A 363 19.63 -3.40 -10.02
N GLU A 364 19.77 -4.63 -10.52
CA GLU A 364 18.78 -5.23 -11.43
C GLU A 364 17.41 -5.34 -10.76
N ALA A 365 17.37 -5.69 -9.48
CA ALA A 365 16.12 -5.78 -8.73
C ALA A 365 15.46 -4.41 -8.54
N VAL A 366 16.22 -3.38 -8.16
CA VAL A 366 15.73 -1.99 -8.05
C VAL A 366 15.18 -1.50 -9.38
N LEU A 367 15.97 -1.65 -10.44
CA LEU A 367 15.60 -1.24 -11.78
C LEU A 367 14.40 -2.01 -12.35
N LYS A 368 14.18 -3.27 -11.94
CA LYS A 368 13.00 -4.06 -12.31
C LYS A 368 11.73 -3.54 -11.67
N VAL A 369 11.81 -2.96 -10.46
CA VAL A 369 10.68 -2.30 -9.77
C VAL A 369 10.42 -0.91 -10.37
N SER A 370 11.44 -0.22 -10.88
CA SER A 370 11.34 1.10 -11.53
C SER A 370 10.76 1.13 -12.97
N ASP A 371 10.15 0.03 -13.43
CA ASP A 371 9.48 -0.15 -14.74
C ASP A 371 10.36 -0.42 -15.97
N LYS A 372 10.30 -1.66 -16.51
CA LYS A 372 10.97 -2.07 -17.75
C LYS A 372 10.38 -1.54 -19.07
N LYS A 373 9.18 -0.93 -19.10
CA LYS A 373 8.51 -0.61 -20.38
C LYS A 373 7.58 0.61 -20.27
N SER A 374 8.15 1.79 -20.47
CA SER A 374 7.39 2.98 -20.82
C SER A 374 8.01 3.56 -22.08
N ASN A 375 7.35 3.35 -23.23
CA ASN A 375 7.64 4.05 -24.49
C ASN A 375 7.23 5.55 -24.44
N ASN A 376 6.93 6.08 -23.25
CA ASN A 376 6.50 7.46 -23.08
C ASN A 376 7.67 8.34 -22.64
N LEU A 377 7.77 9.51 -23.26
CA LEU A 377 8.85 10.50 -23.15
C LEU A 377 9.03 11.13 -21.75
N HIS A 378 8.31 10.72 -20.70
CA HIS A 378 8.30 11.38 -19.39
C HIS A 378 8.55 10.36 -18.27
N THR A 379 9.77 9.83 -18.23
CA THR A 379 10.25 9.02 -17.10
C THR A 379 10.78 9.96 -16.02
N ASN A 380 10.20 9.88 -14.82
CA ASN A 380 10.70 10.58 -13.64
C ASN A 380 11.88 9.84 -13.05
N TYR A 381 12.76 10.55 -12.32
CA TYR A 381 13.95 9.97 -11.73
C TYR A 381 14.06 10.30 -10.24
N ILE A 382 14.82 9.50 -9.51
CA ILE A 382 15.16 9.73 -8.11
C ILE A 382 16.66 9.68 -7.91
N LEU A 383 17.16 10.50 -6.98
CA LEU A 383 18.52 10.47 -6.47
C LEU A 383 18.56 9.66 -5.17
N LEU A 384 19.32 8.59 -5.17
CA LEU A 384 19.64 7.79 -4.00
C LEU A 384 20.97 8.24 -3.39
N ASP A 385 21.10 8.07 -2.07
CA ASP A 385 22.33 8.35 -1.33
C ASP A 385 23.48 7.40 -1.70
N ARG A 386 23.18 6.17 -2.12
CA ARG A 386 24.18 5.17 -2.53
C ARG A 386 23.71 4.35 -3.73
N ASP A 387 24.67 3.73 -4.41
CA ASP A 387 24.42 2.80 -5.51
C ASP A 387 23.90 1.44 -4.97
N PRO A 388 22.71 0.99 -5.39
CA PRO A 388 22.19 -0.34 -5.07
C PRO A 388 23.14 -1.49 -5.44
N SER A 389 23.95 -1.36 -6.50
CA SER A 389 24.92 -2.38 -6.93
C SER A 389 26.06 -2.59 -5.94
N ALA A 390 26.38 -1.57 -5.15
CA ALA A 390 27.49 -1.58 -4.19
C ALA A 390 27.03 -1.85 -2.74
N THR A 391 25.72 -1.80 -2.47
CA THR A 391 25.18 -2.13 -1.14
C THR A 391 25.08 -3.64 -0.93
N SER A 392 25.27 -4.08 0.32
CA SER A 392 24.92 -5.45 0.70
C SER A 392 23.41 -5.65 0.56
N THR A 393 22.95 -6.89 0.38
CA THR A 393 21.51 -7.17 0.25
C THR A 393 20.73 -6.69 1.49
N GLU A 394 21.29 -6.81 2.70
CA GLU A 394 20.64 -6.36 3.93
C GLU A 394 20.54 -4.83 4.08
N ASP A 395 21.42 -4.09 3.39
CA ASP A 395 21.50 -2.63 3.42
C ASP A 395 20.64 -1.95 2.35
N LEU A 396 20.09 -2.69 1.39
CA LEU A 396 19.22 -2.14 0.34
C LEU A 396 18.03 -1.35 0.93
N LEU A 397 17.52 -1.80 2.09
CA LEU A 397 16.41 -1.17 2.80
C LEU A 397 16.80 0.13 3.50
N SER A 398 18.11 0.38 3.66
CA SER A 398 18.64 1.61 4.29
C SER A 398 18.92 2.73 3.29
N LEU A 399 18.78 2.47 1.99
CA LEU A 399 18.93 3.47 0.94
C LEU A 399 17.93 4.61 1.14
N GLN A 400 18.42 5.84 1.04
CA GLN A 400 17.62 7.05 1.21
C GLN A 400 17.41 7.76 -0.11
N ILE A 401 16.19 8.24 -0.32
CA ILE A 401 15.86 9.12 -1.45
C ILE A 401 16.20 10.55 -1.04
N ILE A 402 17.21 11.10 -1.69
CA ILE A 402 17.67 12.47 -1.46
C ILE A 402 16.77 13.45 -2.21
N LYS A 403 16.39 13.10 -3.44
CA LYS A 403 15.68 14.02 -4.34
C LYS A 403 14.84 13.27 -5.37
N ASN A 404 13.65 13.80 -5.66
CA ASN A 404 12.83 13.42 -6.81
C ASN A 404 13.02 14.43 -7.94
N PHE A 405 13.12 13.94 -9.17
CA PHE A 405 13.12 14.70 -10.43
C PHE A 405 11.82 14.36 -11.18
N TYR A 406 10.96 15.36 -11.35
CA TYR A 406 9.61 15.26 -11.94
C TYR A 406 9.47 16.12 -13.19
#